data_AF-A0A7V4MNL4-F1
#
_entry.id   AF-A0A7V4MNL4-F1
#
_cell.length_a   1.000
_cell.length_b   1.000
_cell.length_c   1.000
_cell.angle_alpha   90.00
_cell.angle_beta   90.00
_cell.angle_gamma   90.00
#
_symmetry.space_group_name_H-M   'P 1'
#
loop_
_entity.id
_entity.type
_entity.pdbx_description
1 polymer ?
#
loop_
_entity_poly.entity_id
_entity_poly.type
_entity_poly.pdbx_seq_one_letter_code
_entity_poly.pdbx_strand_id
1 'polypeptide(L)'
;MRNALLGLILVCLPILGRAEEVKATVGHMCCAGCQSAATAGLKKLDWVENVAIDGKTVTVTAKAGQKADYAGILDALTKSGFPPAELSVNRPIVLTVAHLCCAGCVNDLKAKLPDLRNQALDKESVKVDEAAKTVTMAPLSGRSLNLVALLREFERRTGCSASKIVSG
;
A
#
# COMPACT_ATOMS: atom_id res chain seq x y z
N MET A 1 -38.13 -40.94 -20.04
CA MET A 1 -37.83 -40.22 -18.78
C MET A 1 -36.32 -39.95 -18.81
N ARG A 2 -35.90 -38.72 -19.20
CA ARG A 2 -35.38 -37.64 -18.31
C ARG A 2 -34.23 -38.17 -17.43
N ASN A 3 -32.99 -37.66 -17.41
CA ASN A 3 -32.47 -36.35 -17.82
C ASN A 3 -30.94 -36.45 -17.92
N ALA A 4 -30.37 -35.75 -18.89
CA ALA A 4 -28.99 -35.29 -18.86
C ALA A 4 -28.79 -34.26 -17.74
N LEU A 5 -27.69 -34.34 -17.02
CA LEU A 5 -27.08 -33.23 -16.25
C LEU A 5 -25.59 -33.57 -16.11
N LEU A 6 -24.82 -33.22 -17.13
CA LEU A 6 -23.97 -32.02 -17.16
C LEU A 6 -22.96 -32.01 -16.02
N GLY A 7 -21.72 -32.31 -16.40
CA GLY A 7 -20.54 -32.11 -15.58
C GLY A 7 -20.47 -30.66 -15.12
N LEU A 8 -20.47 -30.47 -13.81
CA LEU A 8 -19.96 -29.26 -13.20
C LEU A 8 -18.46 -29.51 -12.98
N ILE A 9 -17.68 -29.26 -14.03
CA ILE A 9 -16.27 -28.94 -13.87
C ILE A 9 -16.27 -27.73 -12.93
N LEU A 10 -15.93 -27.99 -11.67
CA LEU A 10 -15.52 -26.97 -10.72
C LEU A 10 -14.23 -26.39 -11.30
N VAL A 11 -14.36 -25.48 -12.26
CA VAL A 11 -13.25 -24.63 -12.69
C VAL A 11 -12.91 -23.86 -11.42
N CYS A 12 -11.89 -24.34 -10.73
CA CYS A 12 -11.03 -23.56 -9.87
C CYS A 12 -10.50 -22.45 -10.78
N LEU A 13 -11.33 -21.42 -11.05
CA LEU A 13 -10.82 -20.17 -11.56
C LEU A 13 -9.85 -19.76 -10.46
N PRO A 14 -8.54 -19.77 -10.70
CA PRO A 14 -7.67 -19.04 -9.80
C PRO A 14 -8.29 -17.65 -9.80
N ILE A 15 -8.62 -17.15 -8.61
CA ILE A 15 -9.02 -15.76 -8.41
C ILE A 15 -8.00 -14.97 -9.20
N LEU A 16 -8.37 -14.51 -10.40
CA LEU A 16 -7.46 -13.80 -11.28
C LEU A 16 -6.98 -12.66 -10.42
N GLY A 17 -5.67 -12.67 -10.14
CA GLY A 17 -5.04 -11.67 -9.29
C GLY A 17 -5.43 -10.33 -9.85
N ARG A 18 -6.42 -9.67 -9.23
CA ARG A 18 -6.86 -8.35 -9.65
C ARG A 18 -5.62 -7.48 -9.54
N ALA A 19 -5.21 -6.92 -10.67
CA ALA A 19 -4.11 -5.96 -10.72
C ALA A 19 -4.39 -4.90 -9.65
N GLU A 20 -3.48 -4.79 -8.69
CA GLU A 20 -3.65 -3.84 -7.60
C GLU A 20 -3.41 -2.44 -8.14
N GLU A 21 -4.33 -1.52 -7.84
CA GLU A 21 -4.24 -0.14 -8.32
C GLU A 21 -3.99 0.80 -7.15
N VAL A 22 -2.93 1.60 -7.28
CA VAL A 22 -2.47 2.55 -6.25
C VAL A 22 -2.54 3.96 -6.81
N LYS A 23 -3.17 4.87 -6.07
CA LYS A 23 -3.32 6.26 -6.50
C LYS A 23 -2.48 7.18 -5.62
N ALA A 24 -1.56 7.91 -6.24
CA ALA A 24 -0.75 8.93 -5.61
C ALA A 24 -1.16 10.32 -6.11
N THR A 25 -1.21 11.30 -5.22
CA THR A 25 -1.41 12.71 -5.59
C THR A 25 -0.14 13.48 -5.27
N VAL A 26 0.43 14.16 -6.26
CA VAL A 26 1.65 14.97 -6.10
C VAL A 26 1.33 16.46 -6.02
N GLY A 27 2.24 17.25 -5.45
CA GLY A 27 2.03 18.71 -5.29
C GLY A 27 1.98 19.48 -6.62
N HIS A 28 2.85 19.11 -7.57
CA HIS A 28 2.96 19.73 -8.89
C HIS A 28 3.20 18.67 -9.98
N MET A 29 2.56 18.85 -11.13
CA MET A 29 2.72 18.02 -12.33
C MET A 29 2.21 18.83 -13.52
N CYS A 30 3.03 19.75 -14.01
CA CYS A 30 2.55 20.87 -14.82
C CYS A 30 2.78 20.72 -16.34
N CYS A 31 3.59 19.75 -16.78
CA CYS A 31 3.87 19.55 -18.20
C CYS A 31 4.12 18.09 -18.57
N ALA A 32 4.05 17.77 -19.86
CA ALA A 32 4.29 16.43 -20.39
C ALA A 32 5.69 15.89 -20.06
N GLY A 33 6.70 16.77 -19.96
CA GLY A 33 8.05 16.40 -19.53
C GLY A 33 8.10 15.93 -18.08
N CYS A 34 7.41 16.62 -17.17
CA CYS A 34 7.27 16.21 -15.78
C CYS A 34 6.56 14.85 -15.66
N GLN A 35 5.47 14.66 -16.39
CA GLN A 35 4.74 13.38 -16.43
C GLN A 35 5.63 12.24 -16.93
N SER A 36 6.43 12.49 -17.98
CA SER A 36 7.36 11.51 -18.53
C SER A 36 8.46 11.13 -17.53
N ALA A 37 9.01 12.11 -16.80
CA ALA A 37 10.02 11.87 -15.76
C ALA A 37 9.45 11.07 -14.58
N ALA A 38 8.25 11.40 -14.10
CA ALA A 38 7.56 10.65 -13.06
C ALA A 38 7.28 9.20 -13.50
N THR A 39 6.76 9.03 -14.73
CA THR A 39 6.49 7.72 -15.33
C THR A 39 7.76 6.88 -15.46
N ALA A 40 8.87 7.48 -15.92
CA ALA A 40 10.14 6.78 -16.06
C ALA A 40 10.73 6.34 -14.70
N GLY A 41 10.53 7.11 -13.64
CA GLY A 41 10.90 6.72 -12.28
C GLY A 41 10.10 5.50 -11.80
N LEU A 42 8.78 5.55 -11.97
CA LEU A 42 7.87 4.49 -11.51
C LEU A 42 8.02 3.19 -12.30
N LYS A 43 8.28 3.26 -13.61
CA LYS A 43 8.50 2.07 -14.45
C LYS A 43 9.80 1.31 -14.16
N LYS A 44 10.69 1.85 -13.31
CA LYS A 44 11.88 1.12 -12.82
C LYS A 44 11.52 0.08 -11.77
N LEU A 45 10.32 0.14 -11.19
CA LEU A 45 9.87 -0.84 -10.21
C LEU A 45 9.43 -2.11 -10.96
N ASP A 46 10.09 -3.24 -10.70
CA ASP A 46 9.87 -4.50 -11.43
C ASP A 46 8.43 -5.03 -11.38
N TRP A 47 7.68 -4.65 -10.35
CA TRP A 47 6.30 -5.07 -10.13
C TRP A 47 5.25 -4.20 -10.82
N VAL A 48 5.65 -3.05 -11.38
CA VAL A 48 4.73 -2.11 -12.04
C VAL A 48 4.43 -2.59 -13.46
N GLU A 49 3.13 -2.69 -13.78
CA GLU A 49 2.63 -3.02 -15.11
C GLU A 49 2.34 -1.76 -15.92
N ASN A 50 1.62 -0.82 -15.30
CA ASN A 50 1.20 0.41 -15.95
C ASN A 50 1.28 1.62 -15.01
N VAL A 51 1.49 2.80 -15.59
CA VAL A 51 1.46 4.09 -14.91
C VAL A 51 0.64 5.03 -15.76
N ALA A 52 -0.45 5.56 -15.21
CA ALA A 52 -1.27 6.58 -15.82
C ALA A 52 -1.17 7.87 -15.00
N ILE A 53 -1.02 9.02 -15.66
CA ILE A 53 -0.94 10.32 -14.99
C ILE A 53 -2.01 11.22 -15.58
N ASP A 54 -2.87 11.76 -14.72
CA ASP A 54 -3.89 12.74 -15.06
C ASP A 54 -3.73 13.96 -14.14
N GLY A 55 -3.21 15.06 -14.70
CA GLY A 55 -2.84 16.23 -13.91
C GLY A 55 -1.90 15.85 -12.77
N LYS A 56 -2.33 16.07 -11.52
CA LYS A 56 -1.56 15.77 -10.30
C LYS A 56 -1.72 14.34 -9.78
N THR A 57 -2.63 13.57 -10.38
CA THR A 57 -2.96 12.22 -9.94
C THR A 57 -2.16 11.21 -10.75
N VAL A 58 -1.44 10.35 -10.05
CA VAL A 58 -0.62 9.28 -10.59
C VAL A 58 -1.24 7.96 -10.16
N THR A 59 -1.68 7.16 -11.12
CA THR A 59 -2.24 5.84 -10.91
C THR A 59 -1.21 4.81 -11.33
N VAL A 60 -0.83 3.93 -10.41
CA VAL A 60 0.12 2.83 -10.63
C VAL A 60 -0.64 1.52 -10.56
N THR A 61 -0.50 0.71 -11.59
CA THR A 61 -1.11 -0.63 -11.67
C THR A 61 -0.01 -1.67 -11.49
N ALA A 62 -0.19 -2.55 -10.49
CA ALA A 62 0.69 -3.67 -10.22
C ALA A 62 0.45 -4.82 -11.21
N LYS A 63 1.52 -5.53 -11.57
CA LYS A 63 1.44 -6.80 -12.31
C LYS A 63 0.58 -7.81 -11.55
N ALA A 64 -0.25 -8.55 -12.27
CA ALA A 64 -1.10 -9.58 -11.69
C ALA A 64 -0.29 -10.56 -10.82
N GLY A 65 -0.69 -10.73 -9.56
CA GLY A 65 -0.02 -11.61 -8.60
C GLY A 65 1.21 -11.03 -7.92
N GLN A 66 1.64 -9.80 -8.24
CA GLN A 66 2.70 -9.11 -7.51
C GLN A 66 2.15 -8.20 -6.41
N LYS A 67 2.91 -8.07 -5.32
CA LYS A 67 2.61 -7.15 -4.22
C LYS A 67 3.09 -5.75 -4.60
N ALA A 68 2.28 -4.73 -4.32
CA ALA A 68 2.67 -3.35 -4.52
C ALA A 68 3.64 -2.93 -3.41
N ASP A 69 4.82 -2.43 -3.79
CA ASP A 69 5.76 -1.79 -2.88
C ASP A 69 5.46 -0.29 -2.80
N TYR A 70 4.65 0.09 -1.81
CA TYR A 70 4.28 1.48 -1.59
C TYR A 70 5.48 2.34 -1.19
N ALA A 71 6.43 1.79 -0.42
CA ALA A 71 7.67 2.49 -0.09
C ALA A 71 8.49 2.79 -1.36
N GLY A 72 8.56 1.81 -2.27
CA GLY A 72 9.17 1.97 -3.59
C GLY A 72 8.51 3.07 -4.43
N ILE A 73 7.18 3.19 -4.40
CA ILE A 73 6.46 4.31 -5.07
C ILE A 73 6.86 5.66 -4.46
N LEU A 74 6.83 5.78 -3.13
CA LEU A 74 7.16 7.02 -2.43
C LEU A 74 8.60 7.46 -2.78
N ASP A 75 9.54 6.51 -2.74
CA ASP A 75 10.95 6.74 -3.04
C ASP A 75 11.17 7.09 -4.53
N ALA A 76 10.59 6.33 -5.45
CA ALA A 76 10.70 6.57 -6.89
C ALA A 76 10.15 7.95 -7.28
N LEU A 77 8.98 8.32 -6.77
CA LEU A 77 8.39 9.63 -7.00
C LEU A 77 9.23 10.76 -6.39
N THR A 78 9.72 10.58 -5.16
CA THR A 78 10.58 11.58 -4.49
C THR A 78 11.89 11.78 -5.23
N LYS A 79 12.55 10.70 -5.68
CA LYS A 79 13.79 10.75 -6.48
C LYS A 79 13.58 11.37 -7.86
N SER A 80 12.39 11.23 -8.43
CA SER A 80 12.01 11.92 -9.66
C SER A 80 11.62 13.39 -9.44
N GLY A 81 11.64 13.90 -8.20
CA GLY A 81 11.30 15.31 -7.89
C GLY A 81 9.81 15.58 -7.65
N PHE A 82 9.00 14.53 -7.52
CA PHE A 82 7.55 14.60 -7.37
C PHE A 82 7.08 13.93 -6.07
N PRO A 83 7.51 14.41 -4.87
CA PRO A 83 7.10 13.79 -3.61
C PRO A 83 5.57 13.77 -3.49
N PRO A 84 4.96 12.60 -3.24
CA PRO A 84 3.52 12.48 -3.13
C PRO A 84 3.01 13.11 -1.83
N ALA A 85 1.99 13.95 -1.96
CA ALA A 85 1.29 14.55 -0.82
C ALA A 85 0.28 13.57 -0.20
N GLU A 86 -0.28 12.69 -1.02
CA GLU A 86 -1.22 11.65 -0.62
C GLU A 86 -0.95 10.37 -1.42
N LEU A 87 -1.13 9.24 -0.77
CA LEU A 87 -1.14 7.92 -1.42
C LEU A 87 -2.35 7.15 -0.91
N SER A 88 -3.35 6.97 -1.76
CA SER A 88 -4.58 6.26 -1.46
C SER A 88 -4.42 4.77 -1.75
N VAL A 89 -4.55 3.96 -0.71
CA VAL A 89 -4.52 2.48 -0.79
C VAL A 89 -5.85 1.90 -0.30
N ASN A 90 -6.33 0.85 -0.94
CA ASN A 90 -7.61 0.18 -0.60
C ASN A 90 -7.42 -1.27 -0.11
N ARG A 91 -6.18 -1.73 -0.05
CA ARG A 91 -5.81 -3.08 0.38
C ARG A 91 -5.10 -3.01 1.74
N PRO A 92 -5.05 -4.13 2.48
CA PRO A 92 -4.23 -4.21 3.68
C PRO A 92 -2.79 -3.86 3.35
N ILE A 93 -2.12 -3.17 4.26
CA ILE A 93 -0.72 -2.80 4.17
C ILE A 93 0.06 -3.55 5.24
N VAL A 94 1.30 -3.91 4.91
CA VAL A 94 2.25 -4.50 5.83
C VAL A 94 3.43 -3.53 5.97
N LEU A 95 3.56 -2.97 7.16
CA LEU A 95 4.60 -2.03 7.54
C LEU A 95 5.72 -2.80 8.26
N THR A 96 6.93 -2.78 7.75
CA THR A 96 8.10 -3.31 8.48
C THR A 96 8.74 -2.20 9.29
N VAL A 97 9.03 -2.45 10.57
CA VAL A 97 9.66 -1.47 11.48
C VAL A 97 11.13 -1.81 11.71
N ALA A 98 12.07 -0.95 11.31
CA ALA A 98 13.52 -1.22 11.38
C ALA A 98 14.04 -1.56 12.78
N HIS A 99 13.59 -0.84 13.80
CA HIS A 99 14.18 -0.90 15.15
C HIS A 99 13.31 -1.65 16.17
N LEU A 100 12.43 -2.55 15.72
CA LEU A 100 11.71 -3.48 16.59
C LEU A 100 12.67 -4.59 17.07
N CYS A 101 13.57 -4.24 18.00
CA CYS A 101 14.68 -5.13 18.39
C CYS A 101 14.48 -5.84 19.73
N CYS A 102 13.52 -5.44 20.56
CA CYS A 102 13.27 -6.05 21.87
C CYS A 102 11.79 -6.04 22.24
N ALA A 103 11.41 -6.92 23.18
CA ALA A 103 10.04 -7.05 23.67
C ALA A 103 9.48 -5.74 24.25
N GLY A 104 10.33 -4.88 24.84
CA GLY A 104 9.94 -3.55 25.31
C GLY A 104 9.39 -2.67 24.19
N CYS A 105 10.13 -2.54 23.08
CA CYS A 105 9.68 -1.76 21.92
C CYS A 105 8.41 -2.32 21.29
N VAL A 106 8.22 -3.64 21.31
CA VAL A 106 7.00 -4.27 20.79
C VAL A 106 5.80 -3.96 21.67
N ASN A 107 5.97 -4.03 22.99
CA ASN A 107 4.89 -3.73 23.95
C ASN A 107 4.51 -2.25 23.92
N ASP A 108 5.50 -1.35 23.83
CA ASP A 108 5.29 0.09 23.61
C ASP A 108 4.49 0.35 22.32
N LEU A 109 4.86 -0.33 21.23
CA LEU A 109 4.15 -0.21 19.96
C LEU A 109 2.70 -0.71 20.09
N LYS A 110 2.49 -1.90 20.67
CA LYS A 110 1.14 -2.46 20.93
C LYS A 110 0.28 -1.53 21.78
N ALA A 111 0.86 -0.85 22.77
CA ALA A 111 0.15 0.12 23.61
C ALA A 111 -0.24 1.41 22.86
N LYS A 112 0.58 1.84 21.89
CA LYS A 112 0.39 3.10 21.14
C LYS A 112 -0.43 2.93 19.86
N LEU A 113 -0.50 1.74 19.29
CA LEU A 113 -1.27 1.42 18.07
C LEU A 113 -2.78 1.73 18.19
N PRO A 114 -3.48 1.44 19.30
CA PRO A 114 -4.90 1.77 19.48
C PRO A 114 -5.20 3.28 19.44
N ASP A 115 -4.20 4.10 19.78
CA ASP A 115 -4.25 5.56 19.79
C ASP A 115 -4.04 6.18 18.39
N LEU A 116 -3.77 5.36 17.37
CA LEU A 116 -3.72 5.84 15.99
C LEU A 116 -5.11 6.31 15.55
N ARG A 117 -5.28 7.63 15.59
CA ARG A 117 -6.49 8.31 15.12
C ARG A 117 -6.43 8.48 13.61
N ASN A 118 -6.77 7.43 12.87
CA ASN A 118 -7.06 7.53 11.46
C ASN A 118 -8.49 7.05 11.17
N GLN A 119 -9.35 7.95 10.70
CA GLN A 119 -10.77 7.69 10.42
C GLN A 119 -11.00 6.67 9.27
N ALA A 120 -9.95 6.32 8.53
CA ALA A 120 -9.97 5.34 7.45
C ALA A 120 -9.35 3.98 7.83
N LEU A 121 -8.88 3.82 9.07
CA LEU A 121 -8.24 2.58 9.54
C LEU A 121 -9.23 1.71 10.32
N ASP A 122 -9.26 0.42 10.01
CA ASP A 122 -9.99 -0.56 10.81
C ASP A 122 -9.14 -0.96 12.03
N LYS A 123 -9.55 -0.54 13.23
CA LYS A 123 -8.75 -0.73 14.45
C LYS A 123 -8.57 -2.20 14.83
N GLU A 124 -9.48 -3.07 14.40
CA GLU A 124 -9.47 -4.51 14.69
C GLU A 124 -8.54 -5.28 13.72
N SER A 125 -8.25 -4.70 12.56
CA SER A 125 -7.33 -5.26 11.56
C SER A 125 -5.84 -5.12 11.90
N VAL A 126 -5.49 -4.36 12.95
CA VAL A 126 -4.10 -4.07 13.31
C VAL A 126 -3.47 -5.30 13.96
N LYS A 127 -2.53 -5.95 13.25
CA LYS A 127 -1.79 -7.12 13.74
C LYS A 127 -0.30 -6.82 13.78
N VAL A 128 0.33 -7.08 14.93
CA VAL A 128 1.79 -6.96 15.09
C VAL A 128 2.39 -8.35 15.08
N ASP A 129 3.25 -8.62 14.11
CA ASP A 129 4.08 -9.82 14.06
C ASP A 129 5.48 -9.49 14.61
N GLU A 130 5.79 -10.05 15.79
CA GLU A 130 7.02 -9.76 16.54
C GLU A 130 8.24 -10.45 15.92
N ALA A 131 8.04 -11.60 15.27
CA ALA A 131 9.10 -12.38 14.64
C ALA A 131 9.55 -11.74 13.32
N ALA A 132 8.59 -11.30 12.51
CA ALA A 132 8.81 -10.62 11.24
C ALA A 132 9.01 -9.10 11.39
N LYS A 133 8.79 -8.54 12.60
CA LYS A 133 8.85 -7.10 12.88
C LYS A 133 7.93 -6.29 11.96
N THR A 134 6.73 -6.83 11.71
CA THR A 134 5.76 -6.23 10.81
C THR A 134 4.48 -5.83 11.53
N VAL A 135 3.85 -4.76 11.06
CA VAL A 135 2.52 -4.33 11.46
C VAL A 135 1.63 -4.40 10.23
N THR A 136 0.63 -5.27 10.27
CA THR A 136 -0.40 -5.34 9.23
C THR A 136 -1.57 -4.46 9.65
N MET A 137 -2.06 -3.66 8.73
CA MET A 137 -3.14 -2.70 8.95
C MET A 137 -4.05 -2.71 7.73
N ALA A 138 -5.37 -2.75 7.90
CA ALA A 138 -6.31 -2.70 6.79
C ALA A 138 -7.13 -1.39 6.80
N PRO A 139 -7.42 -0.83 5.62
CA PRO A 139 -8.43 0.20 5.51
C PRO A 139 -9.79 -0.33 5.98
N LEU A 140 -10.61 0.56 6.57
CA LEU A 140 -12.04 0.32 6.79
C LEU A 140 -12.70 -0.06 5.46
N SER A 141 -13.51 -1.11 5.47
CA SER A 141 -14.19 -1.63 4.28
C SER A 141 -14.91 -0.51 3.51
N GLY A 142 -14.52 -0.31 2.24
CA GLY A 142 -15.08 0.72 1.37
C GLY A 142 -14.46 2.11 1.47
N ARG A 143 -13.40 2.31 2.27
CA ARG A 143 -12.63 3.57 2.33
C ARG A 143 -11.21 3.39 1.78
N SER A 144 -10.67 4.44 1.16
CA SER A 144 -9.24 4.52 0.86
C SER A 144 -8.49 5.09 2.06
N LEU A 145 -7.33 4.50 2.34
CA LEU A 145 -6.43 4.94 3.39
C LEU A 145 -5.37 5.85 2.78
N ASN A 146 -5.25 7.08 3.29
CA ASN A 146 -4.13 7.95 2.95
C ASN A 146 -2.89 7.46 3.71
N LEU A 147 -2.02 6.72 3.01
CA LEU A 147 -0.81 6.14 3.57
C LEU A 147 0.16 7.21 4.06
N VAL A 148 0.31 8.33 3.36
CA VAL A 148 1.23 9.42 3.77
C VAL A 148 0.79 10.01 5.12
N ALA A 149 -0.50 10.28 5.29
CA ALA A 149 -1.04 10.76 6.56
C ALA A 149 -0.91 9.72 7.68
N LEU A 150 -1.16 8.44 7.36
CA LEU A 150 -0.99 7.34 8.31
C LEU A 150 0.45 7.21 8.78
N LEU A 151 1.43 7.23 7.88
CA LEU A 151 2.85 7.10 8.23
C LEU A 151 3.30 8.24 9.14
N ARG A 152 2.87 9.47 8.86
CA ARG A 152 3.17 10.62 9.73
C ARG A 152 2.53 10.49 11.11
N GLU A 153 1.30 9.99 11.20
CA GLU A 153 0.66 9.74 12.50
C GLU A 153 1.35 8.59 13.24
N PHE A 154 1.70 7.52 12.51
CA PHE A 154 2.43 6.38 13.05
C PHE A 154 3.76 6.82 13.65
N GLU A 155 4.58 7.57 12.91
CA GLU A 155 5.86 8.10 13.40
C GLU A 155 5.66 9.04 14.59
N ARG A 156 4.70 9.97 14.53
CA ARG A 156 4.43 10.90 15.64
C ARG A 156 3.97 10.21 16.92
N ARG A 157 3.20 9.12 16.82
CA ARG A 157 2.62 8.42 17.99
C ARG A 157 3.53 7.35 18.53
N THR A 158 4.14 6.57 17.65
CA THR A 158 4.94 5.41 18.03
C THR A 158 6.42 5.74 18.18
N GLY A 159 6.88 6.87 17.61
CA GLY A 159 8.30 7.18 17.48
C GLY A 159 9.05 6.26 16.53
N CYS A 160 8.35 5.37 15.82
CA CYS A 160 8.91 4.38 14.92
C CYS A 160 8.68 4.79 13.46
N SER A 161 9.72 4.65 12.62
CA SER A 161 9.59 4.81 11.18
C SER A 161 9.42 3.46 10.48
N ALA A 162 8.55 3.44 9.46
CA ALA A 162 8.39 2.27 8.60
C ALA A 162 9.53 2.20 7.58
N SER A 163 10.17 1.04 7.48
CA SER A 163 11.33 0.81 6.61
C SER A 163 10.97 0.14 5.30
N LYS A 164 9.88 -0.63 5.29
CA LYS A 164 9.27 -1.21 4.09
C LYS A 164 7.76 -1.17 4.23
N ILE A 165 7.07 -0.94 3.13
CA ILE A 165 5.62 -0.85 3.12
C ILE A 165 5.11 -1.53 1.86
N VAL A 166 4.50 -2.69 2.03
CA VAL A 166 4.03 -3.52 0.91
C VAL A 166 2.56 -3.87 1.07
N SER A 167 1.90 -4.26 -0.02
CA SER A 167 0.53 -4.74 0.05
C SER A 167 0.42 -6.12 0.69
N GLY A 168 -0.65 -6.27 1.49
CA GLY A 168 -1.04 -7.46 2.24
C GLY A 168 -1.47 -8.60 1.33
#